data_AF-A0A7X0EEL5-F1
#
_entry.id   AF-A0A7X0EEL5-F1
#
_cell.length_a   1.000
_cell.length_b   1.000
_cell.length_c   1.000
_cell.angle_alpha   90.00
_cell.angle_beta   90.00
_cell.angle_gamma   90.00
#
_symmetry.space_group_name_H-M   'P 1'
#
loop_
_entity.id
_entity.type
_entity.pdbx_description
1 polymer ?
#
loop_
_entity_poly.entity_id
_entity_poly.type
_entity_poly.pdbx_seq_one_letter_code
_entity_poly.pdbx_strand_id
1 'polypeptide(L)'
;MLDDLRHHVGKFYGKYSGQVVANDQDPDNMGSIVVTLPSIFGADAQITARPCLPYGHFFIPAVGAMVWVEFEGGDKDYAIWVGTWYPKGATPAPADLSPPDNRIIQTASGHTIEIMDKAGEEKIVIRHKGNAFISIDKNGSVLIANQTGSYVQLDTDEQTASFVEQHGNIVTMSGDGIVITEKGGKTMVQLTDDTVRITGGKIILQAPVVSLTGDPAAEPTFLTTSLAPLWNAFALHVHATALGPSGPPTPPGPLILPGQPYLSSGTVMK
;
A
#
# COMPACT_ATOMS: atom_id res chain seq x y z
N MET A 1 -24.51 55.41 27.28
CA MET A 1 -25.54 54.71 26.49
C MET A 1 -25.64 55.25 25.05
N LEU A 2 -25.79 56.57 24.84
CA LEU A 2 -25.85 57.14 23.48
C LEU A 2 -24.52 57.12 22.70
N ASP A 3 -23.37 57.31 23.36
CA ASP A 3 -22.05 57.20 22.71
C ASP A 3 -21.73 55.76 22.27
N ASP A 4 -22.24 54.77 22.99
CA ASP A 4 -22.03 53.36 22.69
C ASP A 4 -22.73 52.96 21.38
N LEU A 5 -23.94 53.50 21.15
CA LEU A 5 -24.70 53.29 19.93
C LEU A 5 -24.05 53.92 18.68
N ARG A 6 -23.25 54.98 18.83
CA ARG A 6 -22.54 55.62 17.71
C ARG A 6 -21.45 54.73 17.13
N HIS A 7 -20.82 53.87 17.93
CA HIS A 7 -19.77 52.96 17.46
C HIS A 7 -20.27 51.90 16.47
N HIS A 8 -21.58 51.64 16.44
CA HIS A 8 -22.19 50.64 15.55
C HIS A 8 -22.79 51.23 14.28
N VAL A 9 -22.87 52.56 14.15
CA VAL A 9 -23.44 53.21 12.96
C VAL A 9 -22.53 52.94 11.76
N GLY A 10 -23.11 52.39 10.69
CA GLY A 10 -22.38 52.04 9.46
C GLY A 10 -21.47 50.82 9.58
N LYS A 11 -21.57 50.05 10.68
CA LYS A 11 -20.84 48.80 10.87
C LYS A 11 -21.65 47.61 10.39
N PHE A 12 -20.96 46.66 9.75
CA PHE A 12 -21.53 45.46 9.16
C PHE A 12 -21.15 44.24 10.00
N TYR A 13 -21.85 44.05 11.12
CA TYR A 13 -21.67 42.85 11.94
C TYR A 13 -22.43 41.65 11.36
N GLY A 14 -21.91 40.45 11.55
CA GLY A 14 -22.55 39.19 11.12
C GLY A 14 -21.85 38.51 9.95
N LYS A 15 -22.50 37.48 9.42
CA LYS A 15 -22.02 36.65 8.31
C LYS A 15 -22.79 36.96 7.04
N TYR A 16 -22.05 37.21 5.96
CA TYR A 16 -22.58 37.52 4.65
C TYR A 16 -22.17 36.43 3.67
N SER A 17 -23.13 35.90 2.91
CA SER A 17 -22.84 34.88 1.90
C SER A 17 -22.14 35.52 0.71
N GLY A 18 -20.99 34.97 0.33
CA GLY A 18 -20.26 35.38 -0.87
C GLY A 18 -19.94 34.19 -1.77
N GLN A 19 -19.59 34.50 -3.01
CA GLN A 19 -19.08 33.52 -3.98
C GLN A 19 -17.64 33.86 -4.35
N VAL A 20 -16.77 32.86 -4.40
CA VAL A 20 -15.38 33.04 -4.84
C VAL A 20 -15.32 33.26 -6.35
N VAL A 21 -14.67 34.34 -6.78
CA VAL A 21 -14.46 34.66 -8.20
C VAL A 21 -13.01 34.52 -8.64
N ALA A 22 -12.06 34.68 -7.72
CA ALA A 22 -10.64 34.39 -7.95
C ALA A 22 -9.98 33.91 -6.66
N ASN A 23 -9.00 33.01 -6.78
CA ASN A 23 -8.22 32.48 -5.65
C ASN A 23 -6.71 32.40 -5.97
N ASP A 24 -6.29 33.11 -7.01
CA ASP A 24 -4.93 33.22 -7.51
C ASP A 24 -4.36 34.65 -7.41
N GLN A 25 -5.13 35.57 -6.81
CA GLN A 25 -4.78 36.98 -6.62
C GLN A 25 -4.36 37.27 -5.16
N ASP A 26 -3.30 36.59 -4.70
CA ASP A 26 -2.80 36.68 -3.32
C ASP A 26 -1.27 36.74 -3.29
N PRO A 27 -0.66 37.92 -3.54
CA PRO A 27 0.79 38.05 -3.66
C PRO A 27 1.55 37.67 -2.37
N ASP A 28 0.90 37.79 -1.22
CA ASP A 28 1.47 37.50 0.09
C ASP A 28 1.29 36.03 0.53
N ASN A 29 0.63 35.20 -0.29
CA ASN A 29 0.36 33.77 -0.03
C ASN A 29 -0.29 33.51 1.34
N MET A 30 -1.18 34.41 1.77
CA MET A 30 -1.86 34.31 3.05
C MET A 30 -3.08 33.39 3.01
N GLY A 31 -3.60 33.06 1.81
CA GLY A 31 -4.88 32.40 1.59
C GLY A 31 -6.02 33.39 1.31
N SER A 32 -5.70 34.56 0.77
CA SER A 32 -6.70 35.57 0.39
C SER A 32 -7.49 35.12 -0.84
N ILE A 33 -8.77 35.48 -0.89
CA ILE A 33 -9.64 35.18 -2.03
C ILE A 33 -10.39 36.44 -2.47
N VAL A 34 -10.73 36.51 -3.75
CA VAL A 34 -11.62 37.55 -4.28
C VAL A 34 -13.04 36.99 -4.32
N VAL A 35 -13.96 37.73 -3.74
CA VAL A 35 -15.37 37.32 -3.59
C VAL A 35 -16.33 38.40 -4.03
N THR A 36 -17.52 38.00 -4.44
CA THR A 36 -18.68 38.89 -4.61
C THR A 36 -19.63 38.74 -3.43
N LEU A 37 -20.12 39.87 -2.91
CA LEU A 37 -21.15 39.92 -1.86
C LEU A 37 -22.31 40.83 -2.33
N PRO A 38 -23.26 40.30 -3.12
CA PRO A 38 -24.32 41.10 -3.70
C PRO A 38 -25.18 41.86 -2.69
N SER A 39 -25.38 41.30 -1.49
CA SER A 39 -26.17 41.92 -0.42
C SER A 39 -25.53 43.16 0.22
N ILE A 40 -24.23 43.39 0.01
CA ILE A 40 -23.49 44.50 0.65
C ILE A 40 -22.95 45.48 -0.38
N PHE A 41 -22.34 44.99 -1.46
CA PHE A 41 -21.65 45.84 -2.44
C PHE A 41 -22.34 45.89 -3.81
N GLY A 42 -23.43 45.16 -4.01
CA GLY A 42 -24.06 44.98 -5.32
C GLY A 42 -23.44 43.83 -6.12
N ALA A 43 -24.09 43.46 -7.23
CA ALA A 43 -23.81 42.19 -7.94
C ALA A 43 -22.39 42.08 -8.51
N ASP A 44 -21.83 43.19 -9.02
CA ASP A 44 -20.58 43.18 -9.78
C ASP A 44 -19.34 43.55 -8.93
N ALA A 45 -19.56 43.98 -7.69
CA ALA A 45 -18.48 44.43 -6.83
C ALA A 45 -17.67 43.24 -6.30
N GLN A 46 -16.37 43.28 -6.55
CA GLN A 46 -15.40 42.30 -6.08
C GLN A 46 -14.56 42.90 -4.96
N ILE A 47 -14.41 42.13 -3.89
CA ILE A 47 -13.57 42.51 -2.75
C ILE A 47 -12.62 41.37 -2.40
N THR A 48 -11.45 41.73 -1.88
CA THR A 48 -10.50 40.76 -1.33
C THR A 48 -10.85 40.48 0.12
N ALA A 49 -10.98 39.20 0.46
CA ALA A 49 -11.19 38.74 1.82
C ALA A 49 -9.98 37.93 2.30
N ARG A 50 -9.47 38.29 3.50
CA ARG A 50 -8.39 37.55 4.17
C ARG A 50 -8.92 36.26 4.84
N PRO A 51 -8.10 35.24 5.06
CA PRO A 51 -8.58 34.00 5.66
C PRO A 51 -8.80 34.08 7.17
N CYS A 52 -9.86 33.42 7.63
CA CYS A 52 -10.02 32.96 9.01
C CYS A 52 -9.93 31.43 9.05
N LEU A 53 -8.71 30.90 8.89
CA LEU A 53 -8.45 29.47 8.81
C LEU A 53 -8.33 28.83 10.21
N PRO A 54 -8.78 27.58 10.40
CA PRO A 54 -8.40 26.79 11.57
C PRO A 54 -6.87 26.63 11.65
N TYR A 55 -6.33 26.59 12.87
CA TYR A 55 -4.90 26.37 13.08
C TYR A 55 -4.41 25.09 12.37
N GLY A 56 -3.28 25.19 11.65
CA GLY A 56 -2.69 24.07 10.91
C GLY A 56 -3.38 23.71 9.58
N HIS A 57 -4.40 24.46 9.16
CA HIS A 57 -5.14 24.20 7.92
C HIS A 57 -4.82 25.25 6.85
N PHE A 58 -4.62 24.80 5.62
CA PHE A 58 -4.47 25.67 4.44
C PHE A 58 -5.33 25.11 3.29
N PHE A 59 -6.64 25.33 3.38
CA PHE A 59 -7.63 24.85 2.41
C PHE A 59 -8.36 26.04 1.79
N ILE A 60 -7.82 26.54 0.68
CA ILE A 60 -8.38 27.70 0.00
C ILE A 60 -9.55 27.25 -0.88
N PRO A 61 -10.75 27.84 -0.73
CA PRO A 61 -11.90 27.49 -1.55
C PRO A 61 -11.61 27.68 -3.05
N ALA A 62 -12.16 26.81 -3.88
CA ALA A 62 -12.06 26.92 -5.33
C ALA A 62 -12.93 28.07 -5.86
N VAL A 63 -12.59 28.59 -7.05
CA VAL A 63 -13.48 29.51 -7.79
C VAL A 63 -14.87 28.90 -7.93
N GLY A 64 -15.90 29.69 -7.65
CA GLY A 64 -17.30 29.27 -7.64
C GLY A 64 -17.80 28.71 -6.30
N ALA A 65 -16.92 28.41 -5.35
CA ALA A 65 -17.32 27.97 -4.01
C ALA A 65 -18.08 29.07 -3.27
N MET A 66 -19.01 28.66 -2.41
CA MET A 66 -19.74 29.59 -1.54
C MET A 66 -19.07 29.66 -0.17
N VAL A 67 -18.88 30.88 0.30
CA VAL A 67 -18.20 31.19 1.57
C VAL A 67 -19.07 32.08 2.45
N TRP A 68 -18.80 32.06 3.75
CA TRP A 68 -19.24 33.14 4.62
C TRP A 68 -18.14 34.19 4.70
N VAL A 69 -18.52 35.45 4.75
CA VAL A 69 -17.63 36.60 4.87
C VAL A 69 -18.08 37.45 6.05
N GLU A 70 -17.12 37.92 6.82
CA GLU A 70 -17.28 38.84 7.92
C GLU A 70 -16.36 40.05 7.70
N PHE A 71 -16.51 41.05 8.57
CA PHE A 71 -15.76 42.30 8.49
C PHE A 71 -15.13 42.58 9.84
N GLU A 72 -13.80 42.77 9.90
CA GLU A 72 -13.09 43.03 11.16
C GLU A 72 -13.65 44.30 11.82
N GLY A 73 -14.15 44.17 13.06
CA GLY A 73 -14.82 45.28 13.75
C GLY A 73 -16.04 45.85 13.02
N GLY A 74 -16.63 45.10 12.08
CA GLY A 74 -17.72 45.53 11.20
C GLY A 74 -17.29 46.48 10.09
N ASP A 75 -15.99 46.63 9.82
CA ASP A 75 -15.47 47.51 8.79
C ASP A 75 -15.40 46.81 7.42
N LYS A 76 -16.18 47.32 6.46
CA LYS A 76 -16.34 46.72 5.13
C LYS A 76 -15.03 46.66 4.33
N ASP A 77 -14.06 47.50 4.67
CA ASP A 77 -12.76 47.56 4.01
C ASP A 77 -11.81 46.46 4.52
N TYR A 78 -12.18 45.75 5.60
CA TYR A 78 -11.41 44.68 6.23
C TYR A 78 -12.18 43.36 6.22
N ALA A 79 -12.45 42.85 5.02
CA ALA A 79 -13.16 41.59 4.85
C ALA A 79 -12.30 40.37 5.23
N ILE A 80 -12.94 39.39 5.88
CA ILE A 80 -12.39 38.07 6.17
C ILE A 80 -13.37 36.98 5.72
N TRP A 81 -12.87 35.91 5.11
CA TRP A 81 -13.70 34.74 4.78
C TRP A 81 -13.58 33.68 5.87
N VAL A 82 -14.71 33.05 6.19
CA VAL A 82 -14.86 32.12 7.32
C VAL A 82 -15.65 30.89 6.89
N GLY A 83 -14.93 29.83 6.50
CA GLY A 83 -15.54 28.56 6.11
C GLY A 83 -16.35 28.60 4.79
N THR A 84 -16.85 27.43 4.40
CA THR A 84 -17.63 27.22 3.17
C THR A 84 -19.01 26.68 3.49
N TRP A 85 -19.92 26.80 2.53
CA TRP A 85 -21.25 26.19 2.60
C TRP A 85 -21.69 25.70 1.23
N TYR A 86 -22.63 24.74 1.20
CA TYR A 86 -23.16 24.18 -0.04
C TYR A 86 -24.57 24.72 -0.30
N PRO A 87 -24.85 25.25 -1.50
CA PRO A 87 -26.21 25.44 -1.96
C PRO A 87 -27.02 24.15 -1.92
N LYS A 88 -28.35 24.28 -1.89
CA LYS A 88 -29.25 23.13 -1.94
C LYS A 88 -28.92 22.27 -3.17
N GLY A 89 -28.66 20.99 -2.94
CA GLY A 89 -28.33 20.02 -4.00
C GLY A 89 -26.88 20.05 -4.48
N ALA A 90 -26.01 20.85 -3.85
CA ALA A 90 -24.58 20.92 -4.19
C ALA A 90 -23.66 20.17 -3.22
N THR A 91 -24.24 19.47 -2.22
CA THR A 91 -23.49 18.61 -1.29
C THR A 91 -22.70 17.56 -2.10
N PRO A 92 -21.45 17.25 -1.73
CA PRO A 92 -20.70 16.16 -2.34
C PRO A 92 -21.51 14.85 -2.31
N ALA A 93 -21.69 14.22 -3.48
CA ALA A 93 -22.51 13.02 -3.61
C ALA A 93 -22.18 11.89 -2.62
N PRO A 94 -20.90 11.61 -2.26
CA PRO A 94 -20.60 10.60 -1.25
C PRO A 94 -21.12 10.92 0.16
N ALA A 95 -21.31 12.21 0.48
CA ALA A 95 -21.81 12.68 1.78
C ALA A 95 -23.30 13.03 1.78
N ASP A 96 -23.96 13.01 0.62
CA ASP A 96 -25.39 13.27 0.48
C ASP A 96 -26.22 12.03 0.86
N LEU A 97 -26.11 11.64 2.14
CA LEU A 97 -26.75 10.46 2.73
C LEU A 97 -27.74 10.86 3.83
N SER A 98 -28.74 10.01 4.06
CA SER A 98 -29.70 10.14 5.17
C SER A 98 -29.82 8.82 5.93
N PRO A 99 -29.35 8.72 7.19
CA PRO A 99 -28.58 9.73 7.94
C PRO A 99 -27.21 10.05 7.29
N PRO A 100 -26.58 11.20 7.63
CA PRO A 100 -25.34 11.66 7.01
C PRO A 100 -24.14 10.90 7.60
N ASP A 101 -24.05 9.60 7.35
CA ASP A 101 -23.07 8.71 7.99
C ASP A 101 -21.69 8.76 7.33
N ASN A 102 -21.55 9.38 6.14
CA ASN A 102 -20.24 9.51 5.49
C ASN A 102 -19.67 10.93 5.70
N ARG A 103 -18.52 11.01 6.37
CA ARG A 103 -17.74 12.25 6.54
C ARG A 103 -16.67 12.30 5.47
N ILE A 104 -16.62 13.39 4.72
CA ILE A 104 -15.70 13.54 3.59
C ILE A 104 -14.91 14.84 3.65
N ILE A 105 -13.62 14.76 3.36
CA ILE A 105 -12.81 15.87 2.87
C ILE A 105 -12.59 15.62 1.38
N GLN A 106 -13.03 16.54 0.52
CA GLN A 106 -12.88 16.42 -0.93
C GLN A 106 -12.20 17.66 -1.51
N THR A 107 -11.13 17.45 -2.28
CA THR A 107 -10.46 18.53 -3.03
C THR A 107 -11.12 18.76 -4.39
N ALA A 108 -10.94 19.95 -4.96
CA ALA A 108 -11.45 20.29 -6.29
C ALA A 108 -10.95 19.35 -7.41
N SER A 109 -9.75 18.79 -7.25
CA SER A 109 -9.17 17.82 -8.20
C SER A 109 -9.71 16.39 -8.04
N GLY A 110 -10.56 16.13 -7.05
CA GLY A 110 -11.19 14.83 -6.82
C GLY A 110 -10.41 13.87 -5.90
N HIS A 111 -9.48 14.36 -5.07
CA HIS A 111 -8.93 13.55 -3.98
C HIS A 111 -9.90 13.54 -2.81
N THR A 112 -10.01 12.39 -2.12
CA THR A 112 -10.94 12.24 -1.00
C THR A 112 -10.28 11.62 0.22
N ILE A 113 -10.74 12.03 1.41
CA ILE A 113 -10.62 11.29 2.67
C ILE A 113 -12.05 11.06 3.13
N GLU A 114 -12.46 9.80 3.26
CA GLU A 114 -13.82 9.37 3.59
C GLU A 114 -13.80 8.53 4.88
N ILE A 115 -14.76 8.79 5.77
CA ILE A 115 -14.99 8.07 7.02
C ILE A 115 -16.48 7.73 7.07
N MET A 116 -16.81 6.44 6.94
CA MET A 116 -18.17 5.93 7.02
C MET A 116 -18.44 5.47 8.45
N ASP A 117 -19.46 6.05 9.07
CA ASP A 117 -19.91 5.77 10.44
C ASP A 117 -21.18 4.90 10.47
N LYS A 118 -21.67 4.45 9.30
CA LYS A 118 -22.88 3.62 9.23
C LYS A 118 -22.60 2.26 9.87
N ALA A 119 -23.42 1.90 10.85
CA ALA A 119 -23.28 0.66 11.61
C ALA A 119 -23.23 -0.57 10.69
N GLY A 120 -22.17 -1.38 10.82
CA GLY A 120 -21.92 -2.58 10.02
C GLY A 120 -21.36 -2.33 8.61
N GLU A 121 -21.13 -1.08 8.24
CA GLU A 121 -20.53 -0.63 6.97
C GLU A 121 -19.37 0.35 7.21
N GLU A 122 -18.81 0.37 8.42
CA GLU A 122 -17.75 1.28 8.81
C GLU A 122 -16.52 1.11 7.92
N LYS A 123 -15.93 2.23 7.49
CA LYS A 123 -14.72 2.22 6.67
C LYS A 123 -14.02 3.56 6.69
N ILE A 124 -12.71 3.54 6.53
CA ILE A 124 -11.89 4.72 6.28
C ILE A 124 -11.24 4.55 4.91
N VAL A 125 -11.28 5.58 4.07
CA VAL A 125 -10.66 5.55 2.73
C VAL A 125 -9.94 6.86 2.45
N ILE A 126 -8.67 6.79 2.06
CA ILE A 126 -7.91 7.90 1.48
C ILE A 126 -7.71 7.57 -0.01
N ARG A 127 -8.24 8.39 -0.91
CA ARG A 127 -8.29 8.08 -2.34
C ARG A 127 -7.70 9.18 -3.20
N HIS A 128 -6.82 8.78 -4.11
CA HIS A 128 -6.34 9.60 -5.21
C HIS A 128 -7.39 9.62 -6.34
N LYS A 129 -7.52 10.75 -7.07
CA LYS A 129 -8.46 10.90 -8.19
C LYS A 129 -8.35 9.81 -9.28
N GLY A 130 -7.16 9.21 -9.42
CA GLY A 130 -6.85 8.11 -10.33
C GLY A 130 -7.07 6.71 -9.74
N ASN A 131 -7.80 6.58 -8.63
CA ASN A 131 -8.16 5.33 -7.97
C ASN A 131 -7.03 4.54 -7.27
N ALA A 132 -5.88 5.15 -6.98
CA ALA A 132 -5.01 4.62 -5.92
C ALA A 132 -5.62 4.96 -4.56
N PHE A 133 -5.54 4.06 -3.58
CA PHE A 133 -6.15 4.28 -2.28
C PHE A 133 -5.49 3.51 -1.15
N ILE A 134 -5.77 3.97 0.06
CA ILE A 134 -5.61 3.24 1.31
C ILE A 134 -7.00 3.10 1.90
N SER A 135 -7.38 1.89 2.34
CA SER A 135 -8.65 1.66 3.02
C SER A 135 -8.49 0.79 4.26
N ILE A 136 -9.32 1.06 5.26
CA ILE A 136 -9.55 0.22 6.43
C ILE A 136 -11.04 -0.14 6.41
N ASP A 137 -11.38 -1.42 6.46
CA ASP A 137 -12.76 -1.88 6.49
C ASP A 137 -13.32 -2.00 7.93
N LYS A 138 -14.59 -2.40 8.04
CA LYS A 138 -15.29 -2.56 9.32
C LYS A 138 -14.67 -3.59 10.26
N ASN A 139 -13.93 -4.56 9.72
CA ASN A 139 -13.27 -5.62 10.47
C ASN A 139 -11.85 -5.20 10.88
N GLY A 140 -11.35 -4.06 10.39
CA GLY A 140 -9.99 -3.58 10.62
C GLY A 140 -8.98 -4.06 9.58
N SER A 141 -9.41 -4.76 8.52
CA SER A 141 -8.53 -5.15 7.42
C SER A 141 -8.04 -3.91 6.66
N VAL A 142 -6.76 -3.90 6.30
CA VAL A 142 -6.11 -2.77 5.62
C VAL A 142 -5.77 -3.16 4.19
N LEU A 143 -6.13 -2.33 3.23
CA LEU A 143 -5.78 -2.49 1.82
C LEU A 143 -5.12 -1.21 1.29
N ILE A 144 -3.93 -1.35 0.71
CA ILE A 144 -3.21 -0.29 0.02
C ILE A 144 -3.09 -0.71 -1.44
N ALA A 145 -3.71 0.02 -2.36
CA ALA A 145 -3.71 -0.32 -3.77
C ALA A 145 -3.25 0.87 -4.64
N ASN A 146 -2.43 0.59 -5.64
CA ASN A 146 -2.08 1.57 -6.66
C ASN A 146 -3.10 1.54 -7.83
N GLN A 147 -2.92 2.43 -8.81
CA GLN A 147 -3.84 2.54 -9.95
C GLN A 147 -3.74 1.37 -10.94
N THR A 148 -2.64 0.61 -10.88
CA THR A 148 -2.30 -0.39 -11.89
C THR A 148 -2.61 -1.82 -11.43
N GLY A 149 -3.13 -1.99 -10.22
CA GLY A 149 -3.60 -3.27 -9.68
C GLY A 149 -2.64 -3.98 -8.74
N SER A 150 -1.50 -3.37 -8.40
CA SER A 150 -0.65 -3.86 -7.31
C SER A 150 -1.23 -3.43 -5.96
N TYR A 151 -1.24 -4.32 -4.97
CA TYR A 151 -1.72 -4.02 -3.63
C TYR A 151 -1.00 -4.76 -2.51
N VAL A 152 -1.10 -4.20 -1.31
CA VAL A 152 -0.76 -4.84 -0.03
C VAL A 152 -2.05 -4.97 0.77
N GLN A 153 -2.31 -6.15 1.32
CA GLN A 153 -3.49 -6.41 2.15
C GLN A 153 -3.06 -7.04 3.48
N LEU A 154 -3.56 -6.47 4.58
CA LEU A 154 -3.54 -7.08 5.90
C LEU A 154 -4.99 -7.48 6.20
N ASP A 155 -5.28 -8.77 6.09
CA ASP A 155 -6.62 -9.32 6.20
C ASP A 155 -6.86 -9.88 7.61
N THR A 156 -7.84 -9.30 8.30
CA THR A 156 -8.22 -9.72 9.65
C THR A 156 -9.02 -11.02 9.64
N ASP A 157 -9.88 -11.21 8.64
CA ASP A 157 -10.79 -12.36 8.57
C ASP A 157 -10.01 -13.62 8.18
N GLU A 158 -9.13 -13.51 7.17
CA GLU A 158 -8.28 -14.60 6.69
C GLU A 158 -6.99 -14.75 7.52
N GLN A 159 -6.68 -13.79 8.41
CA GLN A 159 -5.44 -13.74 9.19
C GLN A 159 -4.18 -13.82 8.31
N THR A 160 -4.20 -13.10 7.18
CA THR A 160 -3.10 -13.09 6.21
C THR A 160 -2.55 -11.71 5.98
N ALA A 161 -1.25 -11.63 5.70
CA ALA A 161 -0.63 -10.47 5.09
C ALA A 161 -0.18 -10.84 3.67
N SER A 162 -0.59 -10.08 2.66
CA SER A 162 -0.25 -10.35 1.27
C SER A 162 0.23 -9.11 0.51
N PHE A 163 1.14 -9.34 -0.44
CA PHE A 163 1.52 -8.39 -1.46
C PHE A 163 1.26 -9.03 -2.83
N VAL A 164 0.51 -8.35 -3.67
CA VAL A 164 0.21 -8.77 -5.03
C VAL A 164 0.67 -7.69 -5.98
N GLU A 165 1.52 -8.05 -6.91
CA GLU A 165 1.98 -7.15 -7.96
C GLU A 165 1.08 -7.28 -9.20
N GLN A 166 0.92 -6.20 -9.98
CA GLN A 166 0.00 -6.08 -11.13
C GLN A 166 0.09 -7.20 -12.18
N HIS A 167 1.22 -7.90 -12.31
CA HIS A 167 1.37 -9.03 -13.23
C HIS A 167 0.90 -10.36 -12.60
N GLY A 168 0.52 -10.36 -11.32
CA GLY A 168 -0.06 -11.47 -10.57
C GLY A 168 0.92 -12.26 -9.72
N ASN A 169 2.14 -11.77 -9.51
CA ASN A 169 3.07 -12.38 -8.55
C ASN A 169 2.61 -12.06 -7.12
N ILE A 170 2.71 -13.03 -6.22
CA ILE A 170 2.13 -12.96 -4.87
C ILE A 170 3.17 -13.33 -3.83
N VAL A 171 3.18 -12.57 -2.74
CA VAL A 171 3.78 -12.95 -1.47
C VAL A 171 2.67 -13.01 -0.44
N THR A 172 2.56 -14.12 0.30
CA THR A 172 1.55 -14.31 1.35
C THR A 172 2.23 -14.80 2.62
N MET A 173 1.79 -14.28 3.76
CA MET A 173 2.18 -14.70 5.09
C MET A 173 0.92 -15.03 5.89
N SER A 174 0.89 -16.18 6.55
CA SER A 174 -0.23 -16.63 7.39
C SER A 174 0.29 -17.46 8.56
N GLY A 175 -0.62 -18.04 9.35
CA GLY A 175 -0.28 -19.03 10.37
C GLY A 175 0.40 -20.29 9.82
N ASP A 176 0.26 -20.59 8.51
CA ASP A 176 0.91 -21.73 7.86
C ASP A 176 2.34 -21.43 7.39
N GLY A 177 2.76 -20.16 7.44
CA GLY A 177 4.09 -19.71 7.04
C GLY A 177 4.09 -18.64 5.94
N ILE A 178 5.12 -18.68 5.08
CA ILE A 178 5.36 -17.67 4.03
C ILE A 178 5.40 -18.35 2.67
N VAL A 179 4.67 -17.83 1.70
CA VAL A 179 4.68 -18.30 0.31
C VAL A 179 5.01 -17.14 -0.62
N ILE A 180 5.98 -17.34 -1.50
CA ILE A 180 6.29 -16.47 -2.64
C ILE A 180 6.02 -17.27 -3.90
N THR A 181 5.11 -16.79 -4.74
CA THR A 181 4.70 -17.49 -5.96
C THR A 181 4.61 -16.54 -7.15
N GLU A 182 4.99 -17.04 -8.31
CA GLU A 182 4.66 -16.39 -9.58
C GLU A 182 3.19 -16.59 -9.94
N LYS A 183 2.66 -15.75 -10.84
CA LYS A 183 1.25 -15.72 -11.28
C LYS A 183 0.64 -17.09 -11.60
N GLY A 184 1.38 -17.97 -12.26
CA GLY A 184 0.96 -19.29 -12.69
C GLY A 184 1.06 -20.38 -11.64
N GLY A 185 1.59 -20.09 -10.45
CA GLY A 185 1.73 -21.05 -9.35
C GLY A 185 2.72 -22.19 -9.59
N LYS A 186 3.50 -22.15 -10.68
CA LYS A 186 4.41 -23.25 -11.06
C LYS A 186 5.76 -23.18 -10.37
N THR A 187 6.20 -21.95 -10.08
CA THR A 187 7.43 -21.68 -9.36
C THR A 187 7.09 -20.99 -8.05
N MET A 188 7.53 -21.57 -6.94
CA MET A 188 7.25 -21.04 -5.61
C MET A 188 8.38 -21.33 -4.62
N VAL A 189 8.47 -20.47 -3.62
CA VAL A 189 9.27 -20.66 -2.42
C VAL A 189 8.30 -20.63 -1.24
N GLN A 190 8.28 -21.70 -0.46
CA GLN A 190 7.43 -21.84 0.72
C GLN A 190 8.29 -22.07 1.95
N LEU A 191 8.10 -21.25 2.99
CA LEU A 191 8.71 -21.40 4.29
C LEU A 191 7.61 -21.77 5.27
N THR A 192 7.81 -22.88 5.97
CA THR A 192 6.95 -23.38 7.06
C THR A 192 7.81 -23.52 8.31
N ASP A 193 7.23 -23.93 9.43
CA ASP A 193 7.97 -24.11 10.69
C ASP A 193 9.19 -25.05 10.56
N ASP A 194 9.06 -26.11 9.76
CA ASP A 194 10.08 -27.15 9.65
C ASP A 194 10.81 -27.18 8.31
N THR A 195 10.24 -26.57 7.25
CA THR A 195 10.76 -26.75 5.89
C THR A 195 10.82 -25.47 5.07
N VAL A 196 11.86 -25.38 4.23
CA VAL A 196 11.93 -24.46 3.09
C VAL A 196 11.78 -25.28 1.81
N ARG A 197 10.63 -25.15 1.15
CA ARG A 197 10.32 -25.85 -0.10
C ARG A 197 10.48 -24.90 -1.28
N ILE A 198 11.38 -25.23 -2.21
CA ILE A 198 11.54 -24.53 -3.49
C ILE A 198 11.02 -25.44 -4.59
N THR A 199 9.97 -25.01 -5.30
CA THR A 199 9.36 -25.77 -6.41
C THR A 199 9.54 -25.00 -7.71
N GLY A 200 9.88 -25.69 -8.78
CA GLY A 200 9.99 -25.14 -10.12
C GLY A 200 10.52 -26.18 -11.11
N GLY A 201 10.31 -25.98 -12.41
CA GLY A 201 10.80 -26.92 -13.43
C GLY A 201 12.33 -27.03 -13.49
N LYS A 202 13.04 -25.96 -13.10
CA LYS A 202 14.50 -25.93 -12.97
C LYS A 202 14.88 -24.95 -11.86
N ILE A 203 15.71 -25.40 -10.92
CA ILE A 203 16.34 -24.54 -9.90
C ILE A 203 17.80 -24.32 -10.28
N ILE A 204 18.23 -23.06 -10.41
CA ILE A 204 19.60 -22.69 -10.78
C ILE A 204 20.25 -22.03 -9.58
N LEU A 205 21.29 -22.68 -9.02
CA LEU A 205 22.12 -22.13 -7.95
C LEU A 205 23.50 -21.82 -8.55
N GLN A 206 23.84 -20.54 -8.67
CA GLN A 206 25.09 -20.09 -9.29
C GLN A 206 25.94 -19.32 -8.28
N ALA A 207 27.01 -19.96 -7.84
CA ALA A 207 28.03 -19.38 -6.98
C ALA A 207 29.35 -20.17 -7.15
N PRO A 208 30.52 -19.60 -6.81
CA PRO A 208 31.77 -20.35 -6.77
C PRO A 208 31.71 -21.59 -5.84
N VAL A 209 30.93 -21.50 -4.77
CA VAL A 209 30.66 -22.59 -3.82
C VAL A 209 29.18 -22.58 -3.44
N VAL A 210 28.53 -23.76 -3.45
CA VAL A 210 27.17 -23.97 -2.95
C VAL A 210 27.24 -25.04 -1.86
N SER A 211 26.84 -24.70 -0.63
CA SER A 211 26.71 -25.65 0.48
C SER A 211 25.23 -25.90 0.75
N LEU A 212 24.83 -27.17 0.78
CA LEU A 212 23.44 -27.58 0.99
C LEU A 212 23.15 -28.02 2.43
N THR A 213 24.17 -28.50 3.15
CA THR A 213 24.01 -29.01 4.52
C THR A 213 24.46 -28.00 5.58
N GLY A 214 25.35 -27.06 5.24
CA GLY A 214 25.91 -26.07 6.18
C GLY A 214 26.85 -26.67 7.26
N ASP A 215 26.66 -27.94 7.61
CA ASP A 215 27.50 -28.71 8.52
C ASP A 215 28.52 -29.55 7.72
N PRO A 216 29.84 -29.35 7.93
CA PRO A 216 30.87 -30.18 7.29
C PRO A 216 30.84 -31.65 7.75
N ALA A 217 30.13 -31.97 8.84
CA ALA A 217 29.92 -33.34 9.33
C ALA A 217 28.63 -33.99 8.80
N ALA A 218 27.78 -33.26 8.08
CA ALA A 218 26.59 -33.84 7.46
C ALA A 218 26.96 -34.74 6.27
N GLU A 219 26.20 -35.82 6.09
CA GLU A 219 26.35 -36.71 4.94
C GLU A 219 26.25 -35.94 3.61
N PRO A 220 27.14 -36.20 2.64
CA PRO A 220 27.14 -35.50 1.36
C PRO A 220 25.85 -35.78 0.58
N THR A 221 25.30 -34.74 -0.06
CA THR A 221 24.12 -34.89 -0.93
C THR A 221 24.49 -35.62 -2.21
N PHE A 222 23.86 -36.78 -2.48
CA PHE A 222 24.08 -37.55 -3.70
C PHE A 222 23.01 -37.27 -4.76
N LEU A 223 23.42 -37.00 -6.00
CA LEU A 223 22.52 -36.99 -7.16
C LEU A 223 22.22 -38.45 -7.56
N THR A 224 20.95 -38.84 -7.54
CA THR A 224 20.53 -40.24 -7.76
C THR A 224 20.92 -40.80 -9.13
N THR A 225 21.14 -39.93 -10.12
CA THR A 225 21.54 -40.31 -11.48
C THR A 225 22.97 -40.85 -11.56
N SER A 226 23.87 -40.46 -10.65
CA SER A 226 25.21 -41.05 -10.56
C SER A 226 25.26 -42.32 -9.68
N LEU A 227 24.28 -42.50 -8.79
CA LEU A 227 24.18 -43.69 -7.94
C LEU A 227 23.68 -44.92 -8.71
N ALA A 228 22.74 -44.76 -9.65
CA ALA A 228 22.15 -45.89 -10.38
C ALA A 228 23.18 -46.83 -11.07
N PRO A 229 24.17 -46.33 -11.86
CA PRO A 229 25.16 -47.21 -12.47
C PRO A 229 26.12 -47.85 -11.43
N LEU A 230 26.45 -47.14 -10.34
CA LEU A 230 27.28 -47.67 -9.25
C LEU A 230 26.55 -48.77 -8.46
N TRP A 231 25.27 -48.56 -8.17
CA TRP A 231 24.41 -49.53 -7.50
C TRP A 231 24.21 -50.78 -8.36
N ASN A 232 24.00 -50.63 -9.67
CA ASN A 232 23.92 -51.78 -10.57
C ASN A 232 25.25 -52.56 -10.62
N ALA A 233 26.40 -51.88 -10.66
CA ALA A 233 27.70 -52.55 -10.63
C ALA A 233 27.93 -53.31 -9.31
N PHE A 234 27.49 -52.75 -8.18
CA PHE A 234 27.52 -53.41 -6.88
C PHE A 234 26.52 -54.59 -6.78
N ALA A 235 25.29 -54.42 -7.23
CA ALA A 235 24.24 -55.44 -7.15
C ALA A 235 24.54 -56.65 -8.06
N LEU A 236 25.23 -56.44 -9.17
CA LEU A 236 25.70 -57.50 -10.07
C LEU A 236 27.05 -58.08 -9.64
N HIS A 237 27.64 -57.58 -8.55
CA HIS A 237 28.94 -58.02 -8.07
C HIS A 237 28.82 -59.39 -7.40
N VAL A 238 29.51 -60.37 -7.98
CA VAL A 238 29.59 -61.72 -7.43
C VAL A 238 31.03 -62.20 -7.39
N HIS A 239 31.33 -63.02 -6.38
CA HIS A 239 32.55 -63.80 -6.30
C HIS A 239 32.25 -65.23 -6.71
N ALA A 240 32.95 -65.76 -7.72
CA ALA A 240 32.84 -67.16 -8.08
C ALA A 240 33.42 -68.03 -6.96
N THR A 241 32.61 -68.93 -6.39
CA THR A 241 33.11 -69.98 -5.47
C THR A 241 32.39 -71.30 -5.76
N ALA A 242 33.16 -72.37 -5.94
CA ALA A 242 32.63 -73.73 -6.09
C ALA A 242 33.43 -74.77 -5.27
N LEU A 243 34.11 -74.35 -4.18
CA LEU A 243 35.14 -75.05 -3.38
C LEU A 243 36.57 -74.57 -3.71
N GLY A 244 37.05 -73.56 -2.99
CA GLY A 244 38.39 -72.96 -3.14
C GLY A 244 38.37 -71.44 -2.87
N PRO A 245 39.52 -70.78 -2.65
CA PRO A 245 39.55 -69.34 -2.41
C PRO A 245 38.88 -68.60 -3.58
N SER A 246 38.00 -67.66 -3.26
CA SER A 246 37.15 -66.97 -4.24
C SER A 246 37.98 -66.29 -5.33
N GLY A 247 37.56 -66.42 -6.59
CA GLY A 247 38.16 -65.70 -7.71
C GLY A 247 37.96 -64.18 -7.61
N PRO A 248 38.73 -63.39 -8.40
CA PRO A 248 38.51 -61.96 -8.51
C PRO A 248 37.07 -61.68 -8.97
N PRO A 249 36.45 -60.61 -8.47
CA PRO A 249 35.03 -60.38 -8.70
C PRO A 249 34.70 -60.05 -10.16
N THR A 250 33.47 -60.35 -10.56
CA THR A 250 32.93 -60.03 -11.90
C THR A 250 31.52 -59.43 -11.80
N PRO A 251 31.26 -58.23 -12.39
CA PRO A 251 32.25 -57.29 -12.93
C PRO A 251 33.16 -56.73 -11.81
N PRO A 252 34.39 -56.28 -12.13
CA PRO A 252 35.26 -55.62 -11.16
C PRO A 252 34.50 -54.50 -10.45
N GLY A 253 34.67 -54.36 -9.13
CA GLY A 253 34.04 -53.29 -8.37
C GLY A 253 34.42 -51.92 -8.96
N PRO A 254 33.54 -50.91 -8.87
CA PRO A 254 33.87 -49.58 -9.34
C PRO A 254 35.15 -49.09 -8.65
N LEU A 255 36.13 -48.63 -9.44
CA LEU A 255 37.34 -47.97 -8.92
C LEU A 255 36.93 -46.63 -8.31
N ILE A 256 36.69 -46.62 -7.01
CA ILE A 256 36.50 -45.38 -6.26
C ILE A 256 37.90 -44.78 -6.02
N LEU A 257 38.33 -43.90 -6.93
CA LEU A 257 39.54 -43.08 -6.72
C LEU A 257 39.25 -42.08 -5.59
N PRO A 258 40.02 -42.11 -4.48
CA PRO A 258 39.90 -41.09 -3.44
C PRO A 258 40.14 -39.70 -4.08
N GLY A 259 39.13 -38.83 -4.04
CA GLY A 259 39.23 -37.45 -4.52
C GLY A 259 38.70 -37.14 -5.92
N GLN A 260 38.06 -38.08 -6.63
CA GLN A 260 37.30 -37.73 -7.85
C GLN A 260 35.88 -37.25 -7.48
N PRO A 261 35.46 -36.03 -7.89
CA PRO A 261 34.28 -35.39 -7.35
C PRO A 261 33.02 -35.98 -8.00
N TYR A 262 32.23 -36.71 -7.22
CA TYR A 262 30.83 -36.97 -7.56
C TYR A 262 29.86 -35.96 -6.93
N LEU A 263 30.40 -35.04 -6.12
CA LEU A 263 30.08 -33.63 -5.88
C LEU A 263 31.05 -33.16 -4.79
N SER A 264 31.55 -31.92 -4.88
CA SER A 264 32.52 -31.35 -3.93
C SER A 264 32.01 -31.50 -2.50
N SER A 265 32.81 -32.11 -1.62
CA SER A 265 32.65 -31.96 -0.19
C SER A 265 32.50 -30.47 0.13
N GLY A 266 31.73 -30.16 1.17
CA GLY A 266 31.71 -28.84 1.81
C GLY A 266 33.07 -28.49 2.40
N THR A 267 34.09 -28.32 1.56
CA THR A 267 35.36 -27.74 1.93
C THR A 267 35.23 -26.25 1.70
N VAL A 268 35.12 -25.51 2.79
CA VAL A 268 35.41 -24.08 2.83
C VAL A 268 36.78 -23.87 2.20
N MET A 269 36.82 -23.31 0.99
CA MET A 269 38.04 -22.70 0.45
C MET A 269 37.92 -21.20 0.69
N LYS A 270 38.86 -20.66 1.47
CA LYS A 270 39.04 -19.22 1.67
C LYS A 270 39.43 -18.54 0.36
#